data_AF-A0A5Q0H2I8-F1
#
_entry.id   AF-A0A5Q0H2I8-F1
#
_cell.length_a   1.000
_cell.length_b   1.000
_cell.length_c   1.000
_cell.angle_alpha   90.00
_cell.angle_beta   90.00
_cell.angle_gamma   90.00
#
_symmetry.space_group_name_H-M   'P 1'
#
loop_
_entity.id
_entity.type
_entity.pdbx_description
1 polymer ?
#
loop_
_entity_poly.entity_id
_entity_poly.type
_entity_poly.pdbx_seq_one_letter_code
_entity_poly.pdbx_strand_id
1 'polypeptide(L)'
;MSPAAEGPWDDVAVLAASLAQQWAATPAEVPAERMRRLRDLTEHLADRAPTSPEVAGLLHAACDFYARAGQHRLAHGMGLRALAVWRARADTAPSTATPIPATVAGYRDALHALARLHRAVGVLHEVADALEEFLELLQLLQVPDELLRAWALRELGAVMLEVGRPDAADHHLTRAAQLYRDLRGHRLRFSAAAAAEHAVCLVLLGWAQPDQAGRERHFTAARAAVSVAGPAARTGGPDPVAAMTATDPTAAAAMLAEFGTPAWPAPVITGTGRPDPLTAPGP
;
A
#
# COMPACT_ATOMS: atom_id res chain seq x y z
N MET A 1 -0.46 47.87 -21.17
CA MET A 1 0.03 46.49 -21.04
C MET A 1 -1.08 45.68 -20.37
N SER A 2 -1.92 45.04 -21.17
CA SER A 2 -2.91 44.09 -20.64
C SER A 2 -2.21 42.78 -20.31
N PRO A 3 -2.53 42.11 -19.19
CA PRO A 3 -2.07 40.74 -19.00
C PRO A 3 -2.72 39.88 -20.08
N ALA A 4 -1.91 39.12 -20.81
CA ALA A 4 -2.39 38.12 -21.73
C ALA A 4 -3.29 37.17 -20.94
N ALA A 5 -4.51 36.95 -21.44
CA ALA A 5 -5.42 35.96 -20.89
C ALA A 5 -4.74 34.59 -20.98
N GLU A 6 -4.36 34.06 -19.83
CA GLU A 6 -3.99 32.66 -19.63
C GLU A 6 -5.11 31.79 -20.21
N GLY A 7 -4.72 30.89 -21.11
CA GLY A 7 -5.66 30.02 -21.81
C GLY A 7 -6.24 28.96 -20.86
N PRO A 8 -7.28 28.23 -21.29
CA PRO A 8 -7.88 27.13 -20.51
C PRO A 8 -6.93 25.94 -20.26
N TRP A 9 -5.67 26.03 -20.71
CA TRP A 9 -4.62 25.02 -20.58
C TRP A 9 -3.53 25.38 -19.55
N ASP A 10 -3.64 26.53 -18.87
CA ASP A 10 -2.59 27.00 -17.95
C ASP A 10 -2.65 26.36 -16.56
N ASP A 11 -3.75 25.69 -16.23
CA ASP A 11 -3.83 24.93 -14.98
C ASP A 11 -3.52 23.43 -15.21
N VAL A 12 -2.23 23.09 -15.11
CA VAL A 12 -1.72 21.71 -15.17
C VAL A 12 -2.43 20.80 -14.16
N ALA A 13 -2.84 21.31 -13.00
CA ALA A 13 -3.52 20.54 -11.98
C ALA A 13 -4.94 20.15 -12.42
N VAL A 14 -5.70 21.09 -13.00
CA VAL A 14 -7.04 20.82 -13.55
C VAL A 14 -6.98 19.83 -14.71
N LEU A 15 -6.01 19.98 -15.60
CA LEU A 15 -5.80 19.04 -16.71
C LEU A 15 -5.44 17.65 -16.22
N ALA A 16 -4.54 17.55 -15.23
CA ALA A 16 -4.15 16.28 -14.63
C ALA A 16 -5.35 15.59 -13.95
N ALA A 17 -6.15 16.33 -13.19
CA ALA A 17 -7.36 15.79 -12.57
C ALA A 17 -8.40 15.31 -13.60
N SER A 18 -8.61 16.07 -14.68
CA SER A 18 -9.51 15.65 -15.78
C SER A 18 -9.01 14.39 -16.47
N LEU A 19 -7.71 14.31 -16.76
CA LEU A 19 -7.12 13.14 -17.42
C LEU A 19 -7.13 11.91 -16.51
N ALA A 20 -6.97 12.09 -15.19
CA ALA A 20 -7.11 11.01 -14.21
C ALA A 20 -8.53 10.41 -14.22
N GLN A 21 -9.57 11.26 -14.29
CA GLN A 21 -10.95 10.81 -14.45
C GLN A 21 -11.17 10.07 -15.77
N GLN A 22 -10.54 10.52 -16.85
CA GLN A 22 -10.59 9.82 -18.14
C GLN A 22 -9.96 8.43 -18.04
N TRP A 23 -8.80 8.27 -17.41
CA TRP A 23 -8.21 6.95 -17.14
C TRP A 23 -9.14 6.05 -16.32
N ALA A 24 -9.75 6.58 -15.26
CA ALA A 24 -10.67 5.83 -14.42
C ALA A 24 -11.92 5.36 -15.17
N ALA A 25 -12.44 6.17 -16.09
CA ALA A 25 -13.61 5.87 -16.91
C ALA A 25 -13.31 5.03 -18.16
N THR A 26 -12.03 4.80 -18.47
CA THR A 26 -11.61 4.11 -19.68
C THR A 26 -11.82 2.58 -19.53
N PRO A 27 -12.57 1.92 -20.44
CA PRO A 27 -12.79 0.48 -20.37
C PRO A 27 -11.51 -0.30 -20.70
N ALA A 28 -11.46 -1.60 -20.38
CA ALA A 28 -10.27 -2.42 -20.67
C ALA A 28 -9.98 -2.53 -22.18
N GLU A 29 -11.02 -2.58 -23.01
CA GLU A 29 -10.92 -2.66 -24.46
C GLU A 29 -10.96 -1.26 -25.09
N VAL A 30 -9.78 -0.68 -25.30
CA VAL A 30 -9.63 0.66 -25.88
C VAL A 30 -8.79 0.58 -27.14
N PRO A 31 -9.18 1.29 -28.22
CA PRO A 31 -8.36 1.38 -29.41
C PRO A 31 -6.93 1.83 -29.07
N ALA A 32 -5.93 1.14 -29.60
CA ALA A 32 -4.51 1.39 -29.29
C ALA A 32 -4.10 2.86 -29.52
N GLU A 33 -4.72 3.54 -30.48
CA GLU A 33 -4.48 4.95 -30.75
C GLU A 33 -4.93 5.86 -29.62
N ARG A 34 -6.12 5.61 -29.04
CA ARG A 34 -6.59 6.38 -27.87
C ARG A 34 -5.72 6.11 -26.66
N MET A 35 -5.29 4.87 -26.48
CA MET A 35 -4.39 4.48 -25.39
C MET A 35 -3.04 5.22 -25.47
N ARG A 36 -2.42 5.25 -26.65
CA ARG A 36 -1.18 6.00 -26.89
C ARG A 36 -1.37 7.49 -26.58
N ARG A 37 -2.43 8.12 -27.07
CA ARG A 37 -2.70 9.54 -26.80
C ARG A 37 -2.85 9.85 -25.32
N LEU A 38 -3.60 9.04 -24.57
CA LEU A 38 -3.75 9.22 -23.12
C LEU A 38 -2.41 9.11 -22.39
N ARG A 39 -1.58 8.13 -22.79
CA ARG A 39 -0.23 7.96 -22.24
C ARG A 39 0.66 9.15 -22.56
N ASP A 40 0.74 9.55 -23.82
CA ASP A 40 1.63 10.63 -24.26
C ASP A 40 1.25 11.97 -23.58
N LEU A 41 -0.05 12.24 -23.39
CA LEU A 41 -0.52 13.39 -22.59
C LEU A 41 -0.15 13.26 -21.11
N THR A 42 -0.25 12.05 -20.54
CA THR A 42 0.11 11.78 -19.15
C THR A 42 1.59 12.05 -18.92
N GLU A 43 2.44 11.55 -19.81
CA GLU A 43 3.89 11.75 -19.76
C GLU A 43 4.25 13.22 -19.91
N HIS A 44 3.61 13.93 -20.85
CA HIS A 44 3.83 15.36 -21.06
C HIS A 44 3.47 16.21 -19.82
N LEU A 45 2.34 15.95 -19.17
CA LEU A 45 1.96 16.67 -17.94
C LEU A 45 2.90 16.35 -16.78
N ALA A 46 3.34 15.10 -16.68
CA ALA A 46 4.28 14.68 -15.65
C ALA A 46 5.66 15.35 -15.78
N ASP A 47 6.11 15.61 -17.01
CA ASP A 47 7.36 16.34 -17.26
C ASP A 47 7.23 17.84 -16.95
N ARG A 48 6.04 18.43 -17.15
CA ARG A 48 5.79 19.86 -16.89
C ARG A 48 5.61 20.19 -15.40
N ALA A 49 5.10 19.27 -14.59
CA ALA A 49 4.86 19.49 -13.17
C ALA A 49 5.26 18.27 -12.30
N PRO A 50 6.57 17.98 -12.19
CA PRO A 50 7.08 16.78 -11.54
C PRO A 50 6.89 16.73 -10.01
N THR A 51 6.37 17.78 -9.39
CA THR A 51 6.09 17.86 -7.94
C THR A 51 4.60 18.08 -7.63
N SER A 52 3.73 18.09 -8.65
CA SER A 52 2.29 18.29 -8.50
C SER A 52 1.59 17.02 -7.98
N PRO A 53 0.82 17.10 -6.89
CA PRO A 53 0.07 15.96 -6.38
C PRO A 53 -1.04 15.51 -7.35
N GLU A 54 -1.61 16.42 -8.15
CA GLU A 54 -2.60 16.08 -9.17
C GLU A 54 -1.98 15.26 -10.30
N VAL A 55 -0.74 15.58 -10.69
CA VAL A 55 0.06 14.75 -11.61
C VAL A 55 0.34 13.37 -11.02
N ALA A 56 0.64 13.27 -9.72
CA ALA A 56 0.80 11.97 -9.07
C ALA A 56 -0.52 11.16 -9.08
N GLY A 57 -1.66 11.83 -8.84
CA GLY A 57 -2.99 11.21 -8.95
C GLY A 57 -3.31 10.71 -10.36
N LEU A 58 -2.94 11.47 -11.39
CA LEU A 58 -3.02 11.06 -12.79
C LEU A 58 -2.16 9.81 -13.07
N LEU A 59 -0.89 9.82 -12.66
CA LEU A 59 0.02 8.69 -12.83
C LEU A 59 -0.49 7.44 -12.09
N HIS A 60 -1.07 7.61 -10.90
CA HIS A 60 -1.71 6.53 -10.15
C HIS A 60 -2.92 5.95 -10.91
N ALA A 61 -3.79 6.80 -11.47
CA ALA A 61 -4.94 6.35 -12.26
C ALA A 61 -4.50 5.55 -13.52
N ALA A 62 -3.44 5.99 -14.19
CA ALA A 62 -2.84 5.26 -15.31
C ALA A 62 -2.22 3.92 -14.86
N CYS A 63 -1.51 3.91 -13.73
CA CYS A 63 -0.97 2.70 -13.12
C CYS A 63 -2.07 1.66 -12.86
N ASP A 64 -3.16 2.06 -12.20
CA ASP A 64 -4.32 1.22 -11.92
C ASP A 64 -4.98 0.66 -13.19
N PHE A 65 -5.12 1.51 -14.21
CA PHE A 65 -5.65 1.08 -15.51
C PHE A 65 -4.79 -0.04 -16.12
N TYR A 66 -3.49 0.20 -16.26
CA TYR A 66 -2.57 -0.76 -16.86
C TYR A 66 -2.46 -2.04 -16.04
N ALA A 67 -2.53 -1.94 -14.71
CA ALA A 67 -2.54 -3.09 -13.81
C ALA A 67 -3.73 -4.02 -14.08
N ARG A 68 -4.95 -3.45 -14.15
CA ARG A 68 -6.17 -4.20 -14.47
C ARG A 68 -6.15 -4.78 -15.88
N ALA A 69 -5.48 -4.12 -16.82
CA ALA A 69 -5.30 -4.61 -18.19
C ALA A 69 -4.18 -5.66 -18.33
N GLY A 70 -3.52 -6.07 -17.24
CA GLY A 70 -2.40 -7.02 -17.24
C GLY A 70 -1.10 -6.47 -17.82
N GLN A 71 -1.02 -5.17 -18.10
CA GLN A 71 0.16 -4.49 -18.66
C GLN A 71 1.10 -4.04 -17.54
N HIS A 72 1.60 -4.99 -16.74
CA HIS A 72 2.30 -4.71 -15.49
C HIS A 72 3.56 -3.86 -15.63
N ARG A 73 4.30 -3.97 -16.74
CA ARG A 73 5.49 -3.13 -17.00
C ARG A 73 5.14 -1.65 -17.14
N LEU A 74 4.07 -1.33 -17.88
CA LEU A 74 3.60 0.05 -18.02
C LEU A 74 3.02 0.56 -16.70
N ALA A 75 2.26 -0.28 -16.00
CA ALA A 75 1.73 0.05 -14.69
C ALA A 75 2.86 0.41 -13.70
N HIS A 76 3.92 -0.42 -13.66
CA HIS A 76 5.08 -0.21 -12.80
C HIS A 76 5.79 1.11 -13.12
N GLY A 77 6.00 1.42 -14.41
CA GLY A 77 6.57 2.70 -14.84
C GLY A 77 5.75 3.91 -14.37
N MET A 78 4.41 3.84 -14.48
CA MET A 78 3.53 4.91 -14.00
C MET A 78 3.55 5.03 -12.47
N GLY A 79 3.54 3.90 -11.75
CA GLY A 79 3.62 3.87 -10.29
C GLY A 79 4.93 4.44 -9.74
N LEU A 80 6.09 4.09 -10.34
CA LEU A 80 7.39 4.63 -9.96
C LEU A 80 7.47 6.15 -10.18
N ARG A 81 6.91 6.65 -11.28
CA ARG A 81 6.83 8.10 -11.52
C ARG A 81 5.93 8.78 -10.48
N ALA A 82 4.78 8.19 -10.13
CA ALA A 82 3.93 8.74 -9.07
C ALA A 82 4.66 8.79 -7.72
N LEU A 83 5.39 7.73 -7.37
CA LEU A 83 6.21 7.68 -6.16
C LEU A 83 7.33 8.73 -6.18
N ALA A 84 7.97 8.95 -7.34
CA ALA A 84 9.01 9.97 -7.49
C ALA A 84 8.48 11.39 -7.19
N VAL A 85 7.24 11.70 -7.57
CA VAL A 85 6.59 12.97 -7.21
C VAL A 85 6.49 13.10 -5.69
N TRP A 86 6.03 12.05 -4.99
CA TRP A 86 5.87 12.08 -3.53
C TRP A 86 7.21 12.11 -2.78
N ARG A 87 8.25 11.43 -3.28
CA ARG A 87 9.62 11.54 -2.78
C ARG A 87 10.13 12.97 -2.86
N ALA A 88 10.02 13.61 -4.02
CA ALA A 88 10.42 15.01 -4.19
C ALA A 88 9.66 15.97 -3.26
N ARG A 89 8.38 15.69 -2.98
CA ARG A 89 7.59 16.46 -2.01
C ARG A 89 7.99 16.22 -0.56
N ALA A 90 8.39 15.00 -0.21
CA ALA A 90 8.91 14.68 1.12
C ALA A 90 10.27 15.35 1.36
N ASP A 91 11.16 15.33 0.37
CA ASP A 91 12.49 15.94 0.44
C ASP A 91 12.44 17.48 0.56
N THR A 92 11.41 18.10 -0.01
CA THR A 92 11.19 19.55 0.05
C THR A 92 10.38 19.99 1.27
N ALA A 93 9.87 19.05 2.07
CA ALA A 93 9.15 19.36 3.30
C ALA A 93 10.14 19.91 4.36
N PRO A 94 9.87 21.07 4.97
CA PRO A 94 10.74 21.60 6.02
C PRO A 94 10.79 20.61 7.20
N SER A 95 11.99 20.30 7.69
CA SER A 95 12.20 19.36 8.81
C SER A 95 11.54 19.80 10.13
N THR A 96 11.18 21.09 10.23
CA THR A 96 10.52 21.70 11.40
C THR A 96 9.02 21.93 11.19
N ALA A 97 8.50 21.69 9.98
CA ALA A 97 7.08 21.81 9.71
C ALA A 97 6.37 20.51 10.09
N THR A 98 5.17 20.63 10.65
CA THR A 98 4.26 19.49 10.84
C THR A 98 4.16 18.72 9.52
N PRO A 99 4.38 17.40 9.50
CA PRO A 99 4.34 16.62 8.28
C PRO A 99 3.01 16.84 7.56
N ILE A 100 3.08 17.15 6.26
CA ILE A 100 1.89 17.43 5.46
C ILE A 100 1.11 16.11 5.32
N PRO A 101 -0.09 15.98 5.91
CA PRO A 101 -0.81 14.70 5.92
C PRO A 101 -1.07 14.17 4.50
N ALA A 102 -1.27 15.07 3.54
CA ALA A 102 -1.44 14.72 2.13
C ALA A 102 -0.19 14.09 1.49
N THR A 103 1.03 14.52 1.88
CA THR A 103 2.28 13.92 1.37
C THR A 103 2.43 12.49 1.89
N VAL A 104 2.21 12.27 3.19
CA VAL A 104 2.29 10.93 3.78
C VAL A 104 1.25 9.98 3.17
N ALA A 105 0.01 10.44 3.03
CA ALA A 105 -1.07 9.67 2.40
C ALA A 105 -0.75 9.34 0.94
N GLY A 106 -0.37 10.34 0.13
CA GLY A 106 -0.04 10.14 -1.28
C GLY A 106 1.16 9.21 -1.50
N TYR A 107 2.20 9.34 -0.66
CA TYR A 107 3.37 8.46 -0.69
C TYR A 107 2.98 7.01 -0.39
N ARG A 108 2.20 6.80 0.69
CA ARG A 108 1.68 5.48 1.06
C ARG A 108 0.86 4.87 -0.08
N ASP A 109 -0.03 5.65 -0.70
CA ASP A 109 -0.92 5.17 -1.75
C ASP A 109 -0.14 4.81 -3.04
N ALA A 110 0.94 5.54 -3.34
CA ALA A 110 1.86 5.20 -4.43
C ALA A 110 2.62 3.90 -4.18
N LEU A 111 3.19 3.73 -2.97
CA LEU A 111 3.83 2.49 -2.55
C LEU A 111 2.84 1.31 -2.55
N HIS A 112 1.63 1.53 -2.08
CA HIS A 112 0.57 0.52 -2.07
C HIS A 112 0.20 0.05 -3.48
N ALA A 113 0.15 0.97 -4.45
CA ALA A 113 -0.10 0.62 -5.86
C ALA A 113 1.04 -0.21 -6.46
N LEU A 114 2.29 0.12 -6.15
CA LEU A 114 3.46 -0.67 -6.57
C LEU A 114 3.45 -2.06 -5.91
N ALA A 115 3.25 -2.11 -4.60
CA ALA A 115 3.12 -3.36 -3.86
C ALA A 115 2.01 -4.27 -4.43
N ARG A 116 0.89 -3.70 -4.88
CA ARG A 116 -0.16 -4.45 -5.60
C ARG A 116 0.35 -5.09 -6.88
N LEU A 117 1.14 -4.38 -7.67
CA LEU A 117 1.76 -4.93 -8.87
C LEU A 117 2.75 -6.04 -8.50
N HIS A 118 3.62 -5.79 -7.53
CA HIS A 118 4.63 -6.75 -7.07
C HIS A 118 4.01 -8.04 -6.55
N ARG A 119 2.94 -7.95 -5.73
CA ARG A 119 2.16 -9.13 -5.30
C ARG A 119 1.54 -9.86 -6.50
N ALA A 120 0.95 -9.14 -7.45
CA ALA A 120 0.32 -9.74 -8.62
C ALA A 120 1.31 -10.47 -9.54
N VAL A 121 2.59 -10.08 -9.54
CA VAL A 121 3.66 -10.78 -10.28
C VAL A 121 4.47 -11.75 -9.40
N GLY A 122 4.13 -11.90 -8.11
CA GLY A 122 4.78 -12.84 -7.19
C GLY A 122 6.12 -12.37 -6.61
N VAL A 123 6.42 -11.08 -6.66
CA VAL A 123 7.68 -10.49 -6.19
C VAL A 123 7.48 -9.90 -4.79
N LEU A 124 7.40 -10.76 -3.77
CA LEU A 124 7.03 -10.34 -2.40
C LEU A 124 8.11 -9.56 -1.64
N HIS A 125 9.39 -9.63 -2.04
CA HIS A 125 10.44 -8.85 -1.37
C HIS A 125 10.28 -7.34 -1.66
N GLU A 126 9.91 -6.96 -2.88
CA GLU A 126 9.61 -5.57 -3.22
C GLU A 126 8.42 -5.00 -2.43
N VAL A 127 7.48 -5.86 -2.01
CA VAL A 127 6.37 -5.46 -1.11
C VAL A 127 6.90 -5.12 0.28
N ALA A 128 7.88 -5.90 0.78
CA ALA A 128 8.56 -5.62 2.03
C ALA A 128 9.37 -4.32 1.93
N ASP A 129 10.15 -4.16 0.86
CA ASP A 129 10.95 -2.96 0.61
C ASP A 129 10.07 -1.70 0.59
N ALA A 130 8.88 -1.78 -0.04
CA ALA A 130 7.91 -0.68 -0.02
C ALA A 130 7.42 -0.31 1.39
N LEU A 131 7.19 -1.31 2.27
CA LEU A 131 6.78 -1.06 3.66
C LEU A 131 7.92 -0.53 4.52
N GLU A 132 9.15 -1.01 4.31
CA GLU A 132 10.35 -0.49 4.96
C GLU A 132 10.59 0.96 4.58
N GLU A 133 10.50 1.29 3.29
CA GLU A 133 10.57 2.67 2.80
C GLU A 133 9.49 3.56 3.42
N PHE A 134 8.26 3.04 3.58
CA PHE A 134 7.20 3.80 4.23
C PHE A 134 7.50 4.07 5.72
N LEU A 135 8.05 3.08 6.45
CA LEU A 135 8.46 3.25 7.84
C LEU A 135 9.60 4.27 7.96
N GLU A 136 10.57 4.24 7.03
CA GLU A 136 11.65 5.23 6.94
C GLU A 136 11.10 6.64 6.71
N LEU A 137 10.12 6.80 5.81
CA LEU A 137 9.44 8.08 5.60
C LEU A 137 8.77 8.60 6.89
N LEU A 138 8.02 7.74 7.59
CA LEU A 138 7.36 8.11 8.85
C LEU A 138 8.37 8.55 9.93
N GLN A 139 9.58 7.98 9.91
CA GLN A 139 10.68 8.34 10.78
C GLN A 139 11.34 9.66 10.36
N LEU A 140 11.64 9.80 9.06
CA LEU A 140 12.28 10.98 8.46
C LEU A 140 11.43 12.25 8.71
N LEU A 141 10.12 12.14 8.47
CA LEU A 141 9.16 13.24 8.66
C LEU A 141 8.65 13.37 10.09
N GLN A 142 9.16 12.56 11.03
CA GLN A 142 8.78 12.56 12.44
C GLN A 142 7.26 12.54 12.68
N VAL A 143 6.52 11.75 11.88
CA VAL A 143 5.05 11.72 11.92
C VAL A 143 4.57 11.22 13.29
N PRO A 144 3.81 11.97 14.10
CA PRO A 144 3.42 11.55 15.45
C PRO A 144 2.24 10.56 15.47
N ASP A 145 2.17 9.65 14.49
CA ASP A 145 1.10 8.67 14.34
C ASP A 145 1.61 7.25 14.61
N GLU A 146 1.56 6.86 15.88
CA GLU A 146 1.96 5.53 16.32
C GLU A 146 1.02 4.43 15.82
N LEU A 147 -0.25 4.75 15.52
CA LEU A 147 -1.19 3.78 14.98
C LEU A 147 -0.81 3.41 13.55
N LEU A 148 -0.43 4.39 12.75
CA LEU A 148 0.06 4.19 11.38
C LEU A 148 1.38 3.41 11.36
N ARG A 149 2.30 3.68 12.30
CA ARG A 149 3.53 2.88 12.45
C ARG A 149 3.24 1.44 12.85
N ALA A 150 2.32 1.22 13.80
CA ALA A 150 1.92 -0.11 14.23
C ALA A 150 1.31 -0.91 13.08
N TRP A 151 0.46 -0.27 12.29
CA TRP A 151 -0.13 -0.88 11.08
C TRP A 151 0.94 -1.24 10.05
N ALA A 152 1.89 -0.34 9.73
CA ALA A 152 2.93 -0.63 8.74
C ALA A 152 3.86 -1.78 9.19
N LEU A 153 4.20 -1.84 10.48
CA LEU A 153 4.95 -2.96 11.06
C LEU A 153 4.16 -4.28 11.03
N ARG A 154 2.84 -4.22 11.25
CA ARG A 154 1.96 -5.39 11.13
C ARG A 154 1.96 -5.93 9.70
N GLU A 155 1.79 -5.05 8.71
CA GLU A 155 1.83 -5.41 7.29
C GLU A 155 3.18 -6.02 6.89
N LEU A 156 4.29 -5.45 7.37
CA LEU A 156 5.62 -5.98 7.09
C LEU A 156 5.79 -7.38 7.70
N GLY A 157 5.29 -7.58 8.91
CA GLY A 157 5.22 -8.89 9.54
C GLY A 157 4.38 -9.91 8.77
N ALA A 158 3.24 -9.49 8.21
CA ALA A 158 2.41 -10.34 7.35
C ALA A 158 3.19 -10.77 6.09
N VAL A 159 3.83 -9.83 5.39
CA VAL A 159 4.67 -10.13 4.22
C VAL A 159 5.81 -11.09 4.59
N MET A 160 6.45 -10.91 5.75
CA MET A 160 7.49 -11.83 6.22
C MET A 160 6.98 -13.26 6.44
N LEU A 161 5.76 -13.45 6.93
CA LEU A 161 5.13 -14.77 7.01
C LEU A 161 4.84 -15.36 5.62
N GLU A 162 4.40 -14.52 4.68
CA GLU A 162 4.11 -14.97 3.31
C GLU A 162 5.36 -15.47 2.58
N VAL A 163 6.51 -14.81 2.78
CA VAL A 163 7.79 -15.26 2.22
C VAL A 163 8.47 -16.38 3.04
N GLY A 164 7.81 -16.89 4.08
CA GLY A 164 8.32 -18.00 4.90
C GLY A 164 9.44 -17.62 5.86
N ARG A 165 9.45 -16.38 6.36
CA ARG A 165 10.42 -15.85 7.34
C ARG A 165 9.77 -15.53 8.70
N PRO A 166 9.34 -16.54 9.47
CA PRO A 166 8.62 -16.33 10.73
C PRO A 166 9.45 -15.58 11.78
N ASP A 167 10.77 -15.79 11.85
CA ASP A 167 11.63 -15.07 12.81
C ASP A 167 11.67 -13.55 12.54
N ALA A 168 11.70 -13.15 11.26
CA ALA A 168 11.64 -11.75 10.88
C ALA A 168 10.24 -11.19 11.15
N ALA A 169 9.19 -11.97 10.88
CA ALA A 169 7.82 -11.59 11.20
C ALA A 169 7.65 -11.33 12.70
N ASP A 170 8.14 -12.22 13.57
CA ASP A 170 8.08 -12.08 15.03
C ASP A 170 8.68 -10.75 15.50
N HIS A 171 9.84 -10.36 14.92
CA HIS A 171 10.48 -9.08 15.24
C HIS A 171 9.56 -7.88 14.96
N HIS A 172 8.99 -7.78 13.75
CA HIS A 172 8.14 -6.66 13.37
C HIS A 172 6.80 -6.68 14.12
N LEU A 173 6.19 -7.85 14.25
CA LEU A 173 4.89 -8.03 14.91
C LEU A 173 4.96 -7.77 16.41
N THR A 174 6.07 -8.13 17.08
CA THR A 174 6.30 -7.80 18.48
C THR A 174 6.35 -6.29 18.70
N ARG A 175 7.02 -5.56 17.80
CA ARG A 175 7.08 -4.08 17.85
C ARG A 175 5.71 -3.47 17.58
N ALA A 176 4.96 -3.96 16.58
CA ALA A 176 3.58 -3.53 16.31
C ALA A 176 2.67 -3.75 17.53
N ALA A 177 2.71 -4.95 18.12
CA ALA A 177 1.91 -5.30 19.30
C ALA A 177 2.25 -4.45 20.54
N GLN A 178 3.51 -4.02 20.68
CA GLN A 178 3.89 -3.07 21.73
C GLN A 178 3.23 -1.71 21.51
N LEU A 179 3.28 -1.16 20.29
CA LEU A 179 2.63 0.12 19.96
C LEU A 179 1.12 0.08 20.19
N TYR A 180 0.43 -0.99 19.78
CA TYR A 180 -1.00 -1.15 20.05
C TYR A 180 -1.31 -1.21 21.56
N ARG A 181 -0.46 -1.86 22.36
CA ARG A 181 -0.61 -1.90 23.83
C ARG A 181 -0.42 -0.53 24.45
N ASP A 182 0.59 0.23 24.02
CA ASP A 182 0.85 1.57 24.52
C ASP A 182 -0.32 2.51 24.19
N LEU A 183 -0.84 2.45 22.96
CA LEU A 183 -2.05 3.18 22.55
C LEU A 183 -3.28 2.81 23.39
N ARG A 184 -3.45 1.54 23.75
CA ARG A 184 -4.54 1.08 24.63
C ARG A 184 -4.44 1.65 26.04
N GLY A 185 -3.23 1.86 26.55
CA GLY A 185 -2.98 2.57 27.81
C GLY A 185 -3.49 4.01 27.80
N HIS A 186 -3.53 4.63 26.61
CA HIS A 186 -4.06 5.96 26.38
C HIS A 186 -5.51 5.91 25.86
N ARG A 187 -6.46 5.55 26.75
CA ARG A 187 -7.89 5.28 26.47
C ARG A 187 -8.62 6.24 25.50
N LEU A 188 -8.21 7.51 25.42
CA LEU A 188 -8.82 8.49 24.49
C LEU A 188 -8.47 8.25 23.01
N ARG A 189 -7.46 7.43 22.71
CA ARG A 189 -6.97 7.17 21.33
C ARG A 189 -7.24 5.75 20.84
N PHE A 190 -7.74 4.86 21.70
CA PHE A 190 -7.94 3.45 21.36
C PHE A 190 -9.38 3.20 20.92
N SER A 191 -9.60 3.20 19.61
CA SER A 191 -10.89 2.94 18.99
C SER A 191 -11.18 1.44 18.87
N ALA A 192 -12.43 1.10 18.57
CA ALA A 192 -12.81 -0.27 18.22
C ALA A 192 -12.03 -0.80 16.99
N ALA A 193 -11.71 0.07 16.04
CA ALA A 193 -10.86 -0.27 14.89
C ALA A 193 -9.43 -0.63 15.34
N ALA A 194 -8.80 0.19 16.20
CA ALA A 194 -7.47 -0.11 16.73
C ALA A 194 -7.44 -1.43 17.53
N ALA A 195 -8.54 -1.80 18.18
CA ALA A 195 -8.68 -3.10 18.84
C ALA A 195 -8.73 -4.27 17.85
N ALA A 196 -9.42 -4.10 16.71
CA ALA A 196 -9.45 -5.09 15.63
C ALA A 196 -8.06 -5.25 14.99
N GLU A 197 -7.39 -4.14 14.69
CA GLU A 197 -6.02 -4.13 14.16
C GLU A 197 -5.04 -4.87 15.08
N HIS A 198 -5.12 -4.61 16.39
CA HIS A 198 -4.30 -5.32 17.37
C HIS A 198 -4.63 -6.81 17.41
N ALA A 199 -5.90 -7.21 17.26
CA ALA A 199 -6.27 -8.61 17.18
C ALA A 199 -5.64 -9.31 15.97
N VAL A 200 -5.65 -8.66 14.80
CA VAL A 200 -4.97 -9.16 13.59
C VAL A 200 -3.48 -9.34 13.83
N CYS A 201 -2.82 -8.33 14.42
CA CYS A 201 -1.41 -8.41 14.80
C CYS A 201 -1.10 -9.60 15.72
N LEU A 202 -1.98 -9.89 16.69
CA LEU A 202 -1.82 -11.03 17.60
C LEU A 202 -2.02 -12.38 16.89
N VAL A 203 -2.92 -12.48 15.92
CA VAL A 203 -3.06 -13.70 15.11
C VAL A 203 -1.79 -13.94 14.31
N LEU A 204 -1.27 -12.92 13.62
CA LEU A 204 -0.01 -13.03 12.87
C LEU A 204 1.15 -13.41 13.79
N LEU A 205 1.25 -12.81 14.98
CA LEU A 205 2.31 -13.12 15.95
C LEU A 205 2.22 -14.57 16.44
N GLY A 206 1.00 -15.10 16.62
CA GLY A 206 0.79 -16.52 16.92
C GLY A 206 1.26 -17.44 15.80
N TRP A 207 1.05 -17.06 14.54
CA TRP A 207 1.56 -17.78 13.37
C TRP A 207 3.08 -17.71 13.21
N ALA A 208 3.71 -16.65 13.70
CA ALA A 208 5.17 -16.51 13.74
C ALA A 208 5.83 -17.39 14.82
N GLN A 209 5.09 -17.85 15.84
CA GLN A 209 5.67 -18.65 16.92
C GLN A 209 6.05 -20.06 16.45
N PRO A 210 7.25 -20.55 16.84
CA PRO A 210 7.70 -21.90 16.51
C PRO A 210 6.97 -22.98 17.33
N ASP A 211 6.49 -22.66 18.54
CA ASP A 211 5.86 -23.60 19.45
C ASP A 211 4.34 -23.37 19.59
N GLN A 212 3.63 -24.48 19.82
CA GLN A 212 2.17 -24.47 19.95
C GLN A 212 1.69 -23.63 21.15
N ALA A 213 2.42 -23.63 22.26
CA ALA A 213 2.02 -22.89 23.45
C ALA A 213 2.15 -21.37 23.24
N GLY A 214 3.19 -20.91 22.53
CA GLY A 214 3.33 -19.53 22.07
C GLY A 214 2.17 -19.12 21.17
N ARG A 215 1.87 -19.93 20.14
CA ARG A 215 0.75 -19.71 19.23
C ARG A 215 -0.58 -19.57 19.97
N GLU A 216 -0.91 -20.50 20.85
CA GLU A 216 -2.17 -20.50 21.61
C GLU A 216 -2.30 -19.30 22.56
N ARG A 217 -1.18 -18.85 23.14
CA ARG A 217 -1.14 -17.63 23.97
C ARG A 217 -1.58 -16.41 23.16
N HIS A 218 -0.98 -16.22 21.98
CA HIS A 218 -1.33 -15.09 21.11
C HIS A 218 -2.74 -15.18 20.54
N PHE A 219 -3.18 -16.37 20.14
CA PHE A 219 -4.56 -16.61 19.69
C PHE A 219 -5.60 -16.34 20.78
N THR A 220 -5.30 -16.67 22.03
CA THR A 220 -6.16 -16.33 23.17
C THR A 220 -6.22 -14.83 23.40
N ALA A 221 -5.07 -14.14 23.32
CA ALA A 221 -5.03 -12.68 23.40
C ALA A 221 -5.79 -12.01 22.24
N ALA A 222 -5.70 -12.56 21.03
CA ALA A 222 -6.43 -12.06 19.86
C ALA A 222 -7.95 -12.16 20.06
N ARG A 223 -8.47 -13.30 20.54
CA ARG A 223 -9.89 -13.45 20.86
C ARG A 223 -10.38 -12.43 21.89
N ALA A 224 -9.58 -12.16 22.92
CA ALA A 224 -9.89 -11.13 23.90
C ALA A 224 -9.93 -9.72 23.27
N ALA A 225 -9.01 -9.41 22.36
CA ALA A 225 -9.00 -8.14 21.63
C ALA A 225 -10.22 -7.99 20.69
N VAL A 226 -10.60 -9.04 19.97
CA VAL A 226 -11.84 -9.07 19.14
C VAL A 226 -13.08 -8.81 19.99
N SER A 227 -13.16 -9.41 21.18
CA SER A 227 -14.29 -9.18 22.09
C SER A 227 -14.39 -7.71 22.53
N VAL A 228 -13.25 -7.02 22.68
CA VAL A 228 -13.22 -5.59 23.03
C VAL A 228 -13.61 -4.71 21.82
N ALA A 229 -13.19 -5.08 20.62
CA ALA A 229 -13.56 -4.37 19.39
C ALA A 229 -15.07 -4.42 19.09
N GLY A 230 -15.73 -5.52 19.50
CA GLY A 230 -17.15 -5.72 19.32
C GLY A 230 -17.56 -6.03 17.86
N PRO A 231 -18.86 -6.23 17.59
CA PRO A 231 -19.36 -6.59 16.27
C PRO A 231 -19.21 -5.49 15.21
N ALA A 232 -19.28 -4.22 15.61
CA ALA A 232 -19.21 -3.09 14.69
C ALA A 232 -17.82 -2.90 14.06
N ALA A 233 -16.76 -3.41 14.69
CA ALA A 233 -15.41 -3.37 14.12
C ALA A 233 -15.16 -4.48 13.08
N ARG A 234 -16.07 -5.47 12.95
CA ARG A 234 -15.94 -6.59 12.01
C ARG A 234 -16.51 -6.30 10.62
N THR A 235 -17.18 -5.17 10.44
CA THR A 235 -17.74 -4.79 9.15
C THR A 235 -16.69 -4.07 8.31
N GLY A 236 -15.97 -4.82 7.47
CA GLY A 236 -15.13 -4.25 6.40
C GLY A 236 -13.61 -4.44 6.54
N GLY A 237 -13.13 -5.03 7.64
CA GLY A 237 -11.70 -5.38 7.83
C GLY A 237 -11.43 -6.89 7.74
N PRO A 238 -10.16 -7.31 7.72
CA PRO A 238 -9.79 -8.72 7.73
C PRO A 238 -10.32 -9.43 8.97
N ASP A 239 -10.78 -10.70 8.82
CA ASP A 239 -11.35 -11.48 9.92
C ASP A 239 -10.25 -12.28 10.65
N PRO A 240 -9.78 -11.82 11.83
CA PRO A 240 -8.76 -12.53 12.59
C PRO A 240 -9.23 -13.92 13.05
N VAL A 241 -10.54 -14.13 13.26
CA VAL A 241 -11.05 -15.43 13.71
C VAL A 241 -10.97 -16.47 12.59
N ALA A 242 -11.31 -16.08 11.36
CA ALA A 242 -11.15 -16.94 10.20
C ALA A 242 -9.67 -17.33 10.01
N ALA A 243 -8.75 -16.36 10.08
CA ALA A 243 -7.32 -16.61 9.91
C ALA A 243 -6.69 -17.50 10.99
N MET A 244 -7.27 -17.56 12.21
CA MET A 244 -6.85 -18.53 13.24
C MET A 244 -7.18 -19.99 12.87
N THR A 245 -8.09 -20.21 11.93
CA THR A 245 -8.50 -21.55 11.46
C THR A 245 -7.78 -21.96 10.17
N ALA A 246 -6.92 -21.10 9.62
CA ALA A 246 -6.11 -21.42 8.46
C ALA A 246 -5.20 -22.63 8.72
N THR A 247 -4.84 -23.34 7.65
CA THR A 247 -4.00 -24.54 7.72
C THR A 247 -2.51 -24.25 7.82
N ASP A 248 -2.09 -23.07 7.38
CA ASP A 248 -0.69 -22.66 7.32
C ASP A 248 -0.54 -21.14 7.52
N PRO A 249 0.65 -20.68 7.98
CA PRO A 249 0.89 -19.27 8.28
C PRO A 249 0.86 -18.36 7.04
N THR A 250 1.22 -18.88 5.86
CA THR A 250 1.26 -18.11 4.62
C THR A 250 -0.15 -17.75 4.16
N ALA A 251 -1.07 -18.71 4.17
CA ALA A 251 -2.49 -18.48 3.87
C ALA A 251 -3.12 -17.53 4.89
N ALA A 252 -2.83 -17.70 6.18
CA ALA A 252 -3.32 -16.80 7.22
C ALA A 252 -2.82 -15.36 7.01
N ALA A 253 -1.54 -15.18 6.69
CA ALA A 253 -0.95 -13.88 6.45
C ALA A 253 -1.54 -13.21 5.20
N ALA A 254 -1.69 -13.93 4.09
CA ALA A 254 -2.31 -13.41 2.88
C ALA A 254 -3.79 -13.01 3.09
N MET A 255 -4.52 -13.72 3.96
CA MET A 255 -5.90 -13.35 4.32
C MET A 255 -6.00 -12.07 5.15
N LEU A 256 -4.96 -11.77 5.92
CA LEU A 256 -4.92 -10.65 6.87
C LEU A 256 -4.18 -9.43 6.32
N ALA A 257 -3.38 -9.60 5.27
CA ALA A 257 -2.65 -8.53 4.63
C ALA A 257 -3.61 -7.59 3.90
N GLU A 258 -3.44 -6.29 4.16
CA GLU A 258 -4.18 -5.23 3.47
C GLU A 258 -3.28 -4.53 2.45
N PHE A 259 -2.00 -4.37 2.76
CA PHE A 259 -1.06 -3.64 1.93
C PHE A 259 -0.62 -4.44 0.71
N GLY A 260 -0.75 -3.82 -0.45
CA GLY A 260 -0.45 -4.46 -1.72
C GLY A 260 -1.53 -5.45 -2.16
N THR A 261 -2.63 -5.66 -1.43
CA THR A 261 -3.62 -6.68 -1.84
C THR A 261 -4.27 -6.29 -3.17
N PRO A 262 -4.08 -7.09 -4.24
CA PRO A 262 -4.54 -6.70 -5.57
C PRO A 262 -6.07 -6.67 -5.63
N ALA A 263 -6.63 -5.60 -6.18
CA ALA A 263 -8.07 -5.43 -6.39
C ALA A 263 -8.60 -6.17 -7.64
N TRP A 264 -7.72 -6.84 -8.38
CA TRP A 264 -8.03 -7.67 -9.55
C TRP A 264 -7.54 -9.09 -9.30
N PRO A 265 -8.17 -10.10 -9.91
CA PRO A 265 -7.70 -11.47 -9.80
C PRO A 265 -6.24 -11.54 -10.28
N ALA A 266 -5.37 -12.15 -9.47
CA ALA A 266 -4.00 -12.42 -9.87
C ALA A 266 -4.04 -13.22 -11.20
N PRO A 267 -3.21 -12.88 -12.19
CA PRO A 267 -3.12 -13.72 -13.37
C PRO A 267 -2.78 -15.14 -12.93
N VAL A 268 -3.39 -16.14 -13.58
CA VAL A 268 -2.99 -17.53 -13.38
C VAL A 268 -1.57 -17.67 -13.93
N ILE A 269 -0.57 -17.56 -13.06
CA ILE A 269 0.82 -17.81 -13.41
C ILE A 269 0.98 -19.33 -13.53
N THR A 270 0.68 -19.87 -14.72
CA THR A 270 1.06 -21.25 -15.06
C THR A 270 2.58 -21.31 -15.10
N GLY A 271 3.16 -22.12 -14.23
CA GLY A 271 4.54 -22.01 -13.79
C GLY A 271 5.64 -22.22 -14.83
N THR A 272 6.85 -22.06 -14.29
CA THR A 272 8.21 -22.30 -14.82
C THR A 272 8.89 -21.12 -15.54
N GLY A 273 9.83 -20.49 -14.82
CA GLY A 273 11.06 -19.93 -15.37
C GLY A 273 10.94 -18.78 -16.37
N ARG A 274 10.00 -17.84 -16.17
CA ARG A 274 9.91 -16.66 -17.04
C ARG A 274 10.83 -15.55 -16.50
N PRO A 275 11.59 -14.82 -17.36
CA PRO A 275 12.28 -13.61 -16.94
C PRO A 275 11.30 -12.67 -16.26
N ASP A 276 11.78 -11.91 -15.28
CA ASP A 276 10.96 -11.02 -14.49
C ASP A 276 10.07 -10.17 -15.43
N PRO A 277 8.73 -10.25 -15.28
CA PRO A 277 7.78 -9.62 -16.20
C PRO A 277 7.92 -8.10 -16.24
N LEU A 278 8.67 -7.51 -15.30
CA LEU A 278 9.02 -6.09 -15.28
C LEU A 278 10.30 -5.76 -16.07
N THR A 279 11.19 -6.74 -16.30
CA THR A 279 12.50 -6.57 -16.97
C THR A 279 12.64 -7.26 -18.32
N ALA A 280 11.72 -8.14 -18.72
CA ALA A 280 11.76 -8.77 -20.03
C ALA A 280 11.66 -7.74 -21.18
N PRO A 281 12.48 -7.86 -22.25
CA PRO A 281 12.31 -7.03 -23.44
C PRO A 281 10.94 -7.34 -24.06
N GLY A 282 10.07 -6.33 -24.15
CA GLY A 282 8.80 -6.45 -24.85
C GLY A 282 9.01 -6.44 -26.37
N PRO A 283 8.00 -6.89 -27.15
CA PRO A 283 7.97 -6.66 -28.59
C PRO A 283 7.91 -5.16 -28.92
#